data_AF-A0A1T2A4X8-F1
#
_entry.id   AF-A0A1T2A4X8-F1
#
_cell.length_a   1.000
_cell.length_b   1.000
_cell.length_c   1.000
_cell.angle_alpha   90.00
_cell.angle_beta   90.00
_cell.angle_gamma   90.00
#
_symmetry.space_group_name_H-M   'P 1'
#
loop_
_entity.id
_entity.type
_entity.pdbx_description
1 polymer ?
#
loop_
_entity_poly.entity_id
_entity_poly.type
_entity_poly.pdbx_seq_one_letter_code
_entity_poly.pdbx_strand_id
1 'polypeptide(L)'
;MTRDERLQQIIAILRDGKMHRASDLAERLGVSARTIWRDMAEISAYGVPVEGERGVGYILRRAVGLPPLVLTREELAALDHLLDLAEAVDDPRLAGGAASLAAKIRAALPSAPAEAPHEDAGEGLAGDRG
;
A
#
# COMPACT_ATOMS: atom_id res chain seq x y z
N MET A 1 24.67 18.12 14.67
CA MET A 1 23.67 17.03 14.69
C MET A 1 24.04 16.02 13.62
N THR A 2 24.07 14.74 13.98
CA THR A 2 24.32 13.63 13.04
C THR A 2 23.10 13.41 12.13
N ARG A 3 23.23 12.57 11.10
CA ARG A 3 22.10 12.23 10.21
C ARG A 3 21.04 11.43 10.96
N ASP A 4 21.42 10.37 11.66
CA ASP A 4 20.49 9.47 12.34
C ASP A 4 19.69 10.19 13.43
N GLU A 5 20.34 11.04 14.24
CA GLU A 5 19.65 11.90 15.22
C GLU A 5 18.58 12.77 14.55
N ARG A 6 18.89 13.32 13.37
CA ARG A 6 17.97 14.18 12.64
C ARG A 6 16.77 13.38 12.09
N LEU A 7 17.00 12.19 11.53
CA LEU A 7 15.91 11.33 11.05
C LEU A 7 14.98 10.94 12.20
N GLN A 8 15.54 10.56 13.35
CA GLN A 8 14.76 10.25 14.54
C GLN A 8 13.96 11.46 15.05
N GLN A 9 14.55 12.66 15.06
CA GLN A 9 13.85 13.88 15.43
C GLN A 9 12.73 14.22 14.44
N ILE A 10 12.95 14.11 13.14
CA ILE A 10 11.90 14.34 12.13
C ILE A 10 10.72 13.39 12.38
N ILE A 11 10.98 12.09 12.53
CA ILE A 11 9.93 11.11 12.82
C ILE A 11 9.20 11.46 14.12
N ALA A 12 9.92 11.83 15.17
CA ALA A 12 9.32 12.23 16.45
C ALA A 12 8.39 13.44 16.32
N ILE A 13 8.74 14.42 15.48
CA ILE A 13 7.90 15.59 15.21
C ILE A 13 6.62 15.18 14.47
N LEU A 14 6.75 14.35 13.42
CA LEU A 14 5.60 13.95 12.60
C LEU A 14 4.62 13.01 13.33
N ARG A 15 5.02 12.40 14.46
CA ARG A 15 4.16 11.50 15.25
C ARG A 15 2.89 12.16 15.81
N ASP A 16 2.83 13.49 15.83
CA ASP A 16 1.60 14.21 16.19
C ASP A 16 0.48 14.05 15.14
N GLY A 17 0.78 13.48 13.97
CA GLY A 17 -0.18 13.23 12.90
C GLY A 17 -0.64 14.50 12.19
N LYS A 18 0.08 15.62 12.35
CA LYS A 18 -0.22 16.90 11.69
C LYS A 18 0.68 17.08 10.47
N MET A 19 0.29 18.02 9.61
CA MET A 19 1.09 18.44 8.48
C MET A 19 2.16 19.44 8.92
N HIS A 20 3.41 19.20 8.55
CA HIS A 20 4.56 20.05 8.86
C HIS A 20 5.25 20.49 7.57
N ARG A 21 5.47 21.81 7.37
CA ARG A 21 6.18 22.28 6.18
C ARG A 21 7.67 21.96 6.28
N ALA A 22 8.30 21.74 5.14
CA ALA A 22 9.74 21.50 5.07
C ALA A 22 10.57 22.68 5.62
N SER A 23 10.08 23.91 5.43
CA SER A 23 10.68 25.14 5.96
C SER A 23 10.71 25.15 7.49
N ASP A 24 9.59 24.78 8.11
CA ASP A 24 9.41 24.88 9.56
C ASP A 24 10.24 23.80 10.26
N LEU A 25 10.30 22.60 9.67
CA LEU A 25 11.21 21.53 10.10
C LEU A 25 12.67 21.95 9.94
N ALA A 26 13.02 22.60 8.82
CA ALA A 26 14.37 23.07 8.54
C ALA A 26 14.83 24.12 9.56
N GLU A 27 13.99 25.11 9.84
CA GLU A 27 14.23 26.15 10.85
C GLU A 27 14.39 25.52 12.25
N ARG A 28 13.45 24.66 12.64
CA ARG A 28 13.46 24.00 13.95
C ARG A 28 14.69 23.11 14.19
N LEU A 29 15.19 22.47 13.13
CA LEU A 29 16.32 21.54 13.19
C LEU A 29 17.65 22.18 12.81
N GLY A 30 17.68 23.46 12.44
CA GLY A 30 18.88 24.19 12.04
C GLY A 30 19.54 23.64 10.77
N VAL A 31 18.74 23.20 9.79
CA VAL A 31 19.22 22.65 8.51
C VAL A 31 18.54 23.33 7.32
N SER A 32 18.92 22.98 6.10
CA SER A 32 18.26 23.49 4.88
C SER A 32 16.98 22.70 4.55
N ALA A 33 16.03 23.33 3.86
CA ALA A 33 14.86 22.64 3.33
C ALA A 33 15.22 21.50 2.37
N ARG A 34 16.31 21.65 1.60
CA ARG A 34 16.84 20.57 0.73
C ARG A 34 17.30 19.35 1.55
N THR A 35 17.87 19.57 2.73
CA THR A 35 18.23 18.49 3.66
C THR A 35 16.97 17.76 4.12
N ILE A 36 15.92 18.49 4.51
CA ILE A 36 14.63 17.89 4.89
C ILE A 36 14.04 17.06 3.75
N TRP A 37 14.02 17.56 2.51
CA TRP A 37 13.50 16.80 1.37
C TRP A 37 14.23 15.47 1.16
N ARG A 38 15.56 15.48 1.30
CA ARG A 38 16.38 14.26 1.16
C ARG A 38 16.12 13.29 2.32
N ASP A 39 16.03 13.80 3.54
CA ASP A 39 15.76 12.98 4.72
C ASP A 39 14.35 12.36 4.66
N MET A 40 13.35 13.08 4.14
CA MET A 40 12.00 12.54 3.93
C MET A 40 11.97 11.40 2.92
N ALA A 41 12.70 11.53 1.81
CA ALA A 41 12.84 10.46 0.83
C ALA A 41 13.48 9.20 1.44
N GLU A 42 14.47 9.39 2.31
CA GLU A 42 15.11 8.31 3.04
C GLU A 42 14.20 7.67 4.10
N ILE A 43 13.48 8.47 4.89
CA ILE A 43 12.50 7.98 5.87
C ILE A 43 11.43 7.12 5.16
N SER A 44 10.95 7.57 4.00
CA SER A 44 10.01 6.81 3.17
C SER A 44 10.63 5.50 2.65
N ALA A 45 11.89 5.52 2.21
CA ALA A 45 12.60 4.32 1.76
C ALA A 45 12.80 3.28 2.89
N TYR A 46 12.85 3.71 4.15
CA TYR A 46 12.85 2.83 5.32
C TYR A 46 11.47 2.28 5.71
N GLY A 47 10.44 2.50 4.89
CA GLY A 47 9.09 1.98 5.12
C GLY A 47 8.28 2.75 6.14
N VAL A 48 8.76 3.91 6.60
CA VAL A 48 7.99 4.80 7.47
C VAL A 48 6.92 5.50 6.60
N PRO A 49 5.63 5.46 6.98
CA PRO A 49 4.51 5.96 6.17
C PRO A 49 4.42 7.50 6.21
N VAL A 50 5.47 8.18 5.77
CA VAL A 50 5.50 9.62 5.57
C VAL A 50 5.00 9.94 4.17
N GLU A 51 3.96 10.76 4.09
CA GLU A 51 3.45 11.34 2.85
C GLU A 51 3.80 12.83 2.81
N GLY A 52 4.00 13.38 1.61
CA GLY A 52 4.16 14.82 1.45
C GLY A 52 4.72 15.25 0.10
N GLU A 53 4.47 16.52 -0.23
CA GLU A 53 4.92 17.15 -1.47
C GLU A 53 5.68 18.45 -1.16
N ARG A 54 6.66 18.78 -2.02
CA ARG A 54 7.40 20.04 -1.92
C ARG A 54 6.43 21.22 -2.01
N GLY A 55 6.52 22.14 -1.04
CA GLY A 55 5.65 23.32 -0.97
C GLY A 55 4.35 23.12 -0.19
N VAL A 56 3.92 21.86 0.01
CA VAL A 56 2.74 21.53 0.83
C VAL A 56 3.17 21.20 2.26
N GLY A 57 4.04 20.20 2.43
CA GLY A 57 4.49 19.71 3.73
C GLY A 57 4.44 18.18 3.82
N TYR A 58 4.76 17.66 5.00
CA TYR A 58 4.87 16.24 5.29
C TYR A 58 4.00 15.85 6.48
N ILE A 59 3.46 14.63 6.47
CA ILE A 59 2.65 14.05 7.53
C ILE A 59 3.02 12.59 7.72
N LEU A 60 3.11 12.12 8.97
CA LEU A 60 3.20 10.70 9.26
C LEU A 60 1.79 10.14 9.35
N ARG A 61 1.37 9.36 8.36
CA ARG A 61 0.10 8.64 8.44
C ARG A 61 0.24 7.56 9.51
N ARG A 62 -0.75 7.45 10.41
CA ARG A 62 -0.92 6.22 11.17
C ARG A 62 -1.33 5.13 10.19
N ALA A 63 -0.38 4.33 9.74
CA ALA A 63 -0.70 3.13 8.97
C ALA A 63 -1.54 2.22 9.88
N VAL A 64 -2.79 1.98 9.49
CA VAL A 64 -3.59 0.90 10.08
C VAL A 64 -3.21 -0.35 9.29
N GLY A 65 -2.43 -1.23 9.90
CA GLY A 65 -2.15 -2.54 9.34
C GLY A 65 -3.35 -3.46 9.55
N LEU A 66 -3.75 -4.19 8.51
CA LEU A 66 -4.63 -5.34 8.68
C LEU A 66 -3.78 -6.53 9.13
N PRO A 67 -4.24 -7.36 10.09
CA PRO A 67 -3.59 -8.64 10.36
C PRO A 67 -3.63 -9.52 9.10
N PRO A 68 -2.85 -10.62 9.03
CA PRO A 68 -2.99 -11.59 7.95
C PRO A 68 -4.44 -12.07 7.84
N LEU A 69 -5.06 -11.83 6.68
CA LEU A 69 -6.41 -12.26 6.35
C LEU A 69 -6.33 -13.41 5.35
N VAL A 70 -7.12 -14.45 5.58
CA VAL A 70 -7.39 -15.48 4.58
C VAL A 70 -8.78 -15.20 4.04
N LEU A 71 -8.88 -15.00 2.73
CA LEU A 71 -10.15 -14.74 2.05
C LEU A 71 -10.55 -15.98 1.26
N THR A 72 -11.83 -16.31 1.27
CA THR A 72 -12.39 -17.27 0.31
C THR A 72 -12.43 -16.66 -1.09
N ARG A 73 -12.70 -17.49 -2.11
CA ARG A 73 -12.84 -17.02 -3.49
C ARG A 73 -14.04 -16.07 -3.62
N GLU A 74 -15.12 -16.36 -2.91
CA GLU A 74 -16.34 -15.57 -2.87
C GLU A 74 -16.12 -14.23 -2.16
N GLU A 75 -15.40 -14.23 -1.03
CA GLU A 75 -15.05 -13.00 -0.30
C GLU A 75 -14.14 -12.09 -1.12
N LEU A 76 -13.18 -12.66 -1.86
CA LEU A 76 -12.32 -11.92 -2.77
C LEU A 76 -13.12 -11.29 -3.92
N ALA A 77 -14.04 -12.03 -4.54
CA ALA A 77 -14.89 -11.52 -5.61
C ALA A 77 -15.82 -10.41 -5.10
N ALA A 78 -16.37 -10.55 -3.90
CA ALA A 78 -17.16 -9.50 -3.25
C ALA A 78 -16.32 -8.25 -2.98
N LEU A 79 -15.08 -8.41 -2.52
CA LEU A 79 -14.16 -7.31 -2.28
C LEU A 79 -13.83 -6.54 -3.57
N ASP A 80 -13.51 -7.23 -4.67
CA ASP A 80 -13.19 -6.59 -5.95
C ASP A 80 -14.38 -5.76 -6.46
N HIS A 81 -15.61 -6.31 -6.37
CA HIS A 81 -16.81 -5.58 -6.74
C HIS A 81 -17.06 -4.34 -5.87
N LEU A 82 -16.83 -4.43 -4.55
CA LEU A 82 -16.94 -3.30 -3.63
C LEU A 82 -15.90 -2.21 -3.93
N LEU A 83 -14.70 -2.58 -4.37
CA LEU A 83 -13.66 -1.64 -4.74
C LEU A 83 -14.03 -0.88 -6.01
N ASP A 84 -14.54 -1.55 -7.03
CA ASP A 84 -15.03 -0.89 -8.26
C ASP A 84 -16.14 0.12 -7.94
N LEU A 85 -17.07 -0.24 -7.05
CA LEU A 85 -18.12 0.67 -6.59
C LEU A 85 -17.54 1.88 -5.85
N ALA A 86 -16.55 1.67 -4.98
CA ALA A 86 -15.93 2.74 -4.20
C ALA A 86 -15.10 3.69 -5.07
N GLU A 87 -14.50 3.22 -6.17
CA GLU A 87 -13.81 4.06 -7.16
C GLU A 87 -14.75 4.98 -7.94
N ALA A 88 -16.01 4.57 -8.12
CA ALA A 88 -17.03 5.35 -8.84
C ALA A 88 -17.73 6.43 -8.00
N VAL A 89 -17.44 6.51 -6.70
CA VAL A 89 -18.05 7.51 -5.80
C VAL A 89 -17.43 8.89 -6.01
N ASP A 90 -18.24 9.95 -5.96
CA ASP A 90 -17.80 11.35 -6.02
C ASP A 90 -17.18 11.84 -4.68
N ASP A 91 -16.23 11.06 -4.15
CA ASP A 91 -15.32 11.45 -3.07
C ASP A 91 -13.88 11.08 -3.49
N PRO A 92 -13.05 12.06 -3.88
CA PRO A 92 -11.69 11.81 -4.36
C PRO A 92 -10.79 11.06 -3.37
N ARG A 93 -11.04 11.19 -2.06
CA ARG A 93 -10.26 10.47 -1.04
C ARG A 93 -10.66 9.01 -0.97
N LEU A 94 -11.96 8.73 -1.07
CA LEU A 94 -12.46 7.36 -1.08
C LEU A 94 -12.06 6.64 -2.36
N ALA A 95 -12.26 7.27 -3.52
CA ALA A 95 -11.89 6.71 -4.82
C ALA A 95 -10.39 6.44 -4.92
N GLY A 96 -9.54 7.39 -4.48
CA GLY A 96 -8.09 7.19 -4.45
C GLY A 96 -7.66 6.09 -3.47
N GLY A 97 -8.33 5.96 -2.33
CA GLY A 97 -8.11 4.89 -1.37
C GLY A 97 -8.48 3.51 -1.93
N ALA A 98 -9.61 3.41 -2.62
CA ALA A 98 -10.09 2.20 -3.26
C ALA A 98 -9.12 1.72 -4.35
N ALA A 99 -8.71 2.62 -5.25
CA ALA A 99 -7.73 2.31 -6.30
C ALA A 99 -6.39 1.81 -5.72
N SER A 100 -5.91 2.44 -4.65
CA SER A 100 -4.69 2.00 -3.96
C SER A 100 -4.84 0.62 -3.32
N LEU A 101 -6.00 0.33 -2.72
CA LEU A 101 -6.28 -0.96 -2.09
C LEU A 101 -6.42 -2.07 -3.15
N ALA A 102 -7.14 -1.81 -4.24
CA ALA A 102 -7.29 -2.75 -5.36
C ALA A 102 -5.94 -3.16 -5.95
N ALA A 103 -5.03 -2.20 -6.16
CA ALA A 103 -3.68 -2.47 -6.62
C ALA A 103 -2.90 -3.41 -5.66
N LYS A 104 -3.02 -3.20 -4.35
CA LYS A 104 -2.36 -4.05 -3.33
C LYS A 104 -2.93 -5.47 -3.32
N ILE A 105 -4.26 -5.61 -3.41
CA ILE A 105 -4.92 -6.92 -3.45
C ILE A 105 -4.52 -7.69 -4.71
N ARG A 106 -4.61 -7.07 -5.89
CA ARG A 106 -4.24 -7.69 -7.17
C ARG A 106 -2.76 -8.12 -7.20
N ALA A 107 -1.86 -7.33 -6.61
CA ALA A 107 -0.45 -7.68 -6.49
C ALA A 107 -0.18 -8.84 -5.51
N ALA A 108 -1.07 -9.07 -4.54
CA ALA A 108 -0.96 -10.15 -3.57
C ALA A 108 -1.56 -11.48 -4.07
N LEU A 109 -2.38 -11.44 -5.13
CA LEU A 109 -2.96 -12.66 -5.69
C LEU A 109 -1.88 -13.47 -6.42
N PRO A 110 -1.80 -14.79 -6.18
CA PRO A 110 -0.93 -15.64 -6.96
C PRO A 110 -1.36 -15.59 -8.44
N SER A 111 -0.40 -15.46 -9.35
CA SER A 111 -0.59 -15.80 -10.76
C SER A 111 -1.27 -17.15 -10.82
N ALA A 112 -2.33 -17.28 -11.64
CA ALA A 112 -3.15 -18.49 -11.71
C ALA A 112 -2.29 -19.76 -11.59
N PRO A 113 -2.70 -20.76 -10.77
CA PRO A 113 -2.02 -22.04 -10.81
C PRO A 113 -2.00 -22.50 -12.27
N ALA A 114 -0.83 -22.90 -12.77
CA ALA A 114 -0.78 -23.69 -14.00
C ALA A 114 -1.79 -24.83 -13.78
N GLU A 115 -2.86 -24.84 -14.59
CA GLU A 115 -3.84 -25.90 -14.58
C GLU A 115 -3.08 -27.22 -14.54
N ALA A 116 -3.20 -27.96 -13.43
CA ALA A 116 -2.72 -29.32 -13.42
C ALA A 116 -3.47 -30.04 -14.55
N PRO A 117 -2.78 -30.76 -15.45
CA PRO A 117 -3.44 -31.43 -16.56
C PRO A 117 -4.57 -32.28 -15.99
N HIS A 118 -5.78 -32.09 -16.54
CA HIS A 118 -6.88 -32.99 -16.30
C HIS A 118 -6.40 -34.40 -16.70
N GLU A 119 -6.11 -35.26 -15.72
CA GLU A 119 -6.15 -36.71 -15.94
C GLU A 119 -7.62 -37.06 -16.16
N ASP A 120 -8.05 -36.94 -17.41
CA ASP A 120 -9.31 -37.49 -17.86
C ASP A 120 -9.30 -38.98 -17.54
N ALA A 121 -10.23 -39.35 -16.67
CA ALA A 121 -10.61 -40.73 -16.41
C ALA A 121 -10.91 -41.41 -17.76
N GLY A 122 -9.99 -42.27 -18.18
CA GLY A 122 -10.24 -43.24 -19.24
C GLY A 122 -11.20 -44.31 -18.77
N GLU A 123 -12.46 -43.96 -18.58
CA GLU A 123 -13.57 -44.89 -18.42
C GLU A 123 -14.43 -44.83 -19.68
N GLY A 124 -14.42 -45.93 -20.45
CA GLY A 124 -15.47 -46.19 -21.44
C GLY A 124 -15.00 -46.45 -22.87
N LEU A 125 -14.46 -47.65 -23.12
CA LEU A 125 -14.81 -48.36 -24.35
C LEU A 125 -15.31 -49.75 -23.97
N ALA A 126 -16.59 -49.80 -23.63
CA ALA A 126 -17.40 -50.97 -23.89
C ALA A 126 -17.49 -51.18 -25.41
N GLY A 127 -17.15 -52.39 -25.87
CA GLY A 127 -17.59 -52.87 -27.17
C GLY A 127 -16.55 -53.67 -27.95
N ASP A 128 -16.56 -55.00 -27.78
CA ASP A 128 -16.72 -55.96 -28.89
C ASP A 128 -16.90 -57.36 -28.27
N ARG A 129 -18.11 -57.94 -28.20
CA ARG A 129 -18.64 -58.91 -29.16
C ARG A 129 -17.57 -59.88 -29.72
N GLY A 130 -17.58 -61.10 -29.19
CA GLY A 130 -16.86 -62.28 -29.70
C GLY A 130 -17.07 -63.47 -28.81
#